data_AF-A0A257JG42-F1
#
_entry.id   AF-A0A257JG42-F1
#
_cell.length_a   1.000
_cell.length_b   1.000
_cell.length_c   1.000
_cell.angle_alpha   90.00
_cell.angle_beta   90.00
_cell.angle_gamma   90.00
#
_symmetry.space_group_name_H-M   'P 1'
#
loop_
_entity.id
_entity.type
_entity.pdbx_description
1 polymer ?
#
loop_
_entity_poly.entity_id
_entity_poly.type
_entity_poly.pdbx_seq_one_letter_code
_entity_poly.pdbx_strand_id
1 'polypeptide(L)'
;AITRDGQLQPFKGGVMKILQRRPVPVVPVALCHLWGSFFSRVEGGTAMVRPLRRGLFSHVGLVAGPALAPAEVTLDALRQRVLAQWRQGEAGVR
;
A
#
# COMPACT_ATOMS: atom_id res chain seq x y z
N ALA A 1 -1.37 7.95 -10.70
CA ALA A 1 -0.07 7.41 -11.08
C ALA A 1 0.43 6.52 -9.96
N ILE A 2 1.22 5.49 -10.27
CA ILE A 2 1.94 4.70 -9.26
C ILE A 2 3.07 5.57 -8.69
N THR A 3 3.42 5.39 -7.42
CA THR A 3 4.47 6.17 -6.73
C THR A 3 5.81 6.17 -7.49
N ARG A 4 6.51 7.30 -7.41
CA ARG A 4 7.88 7.50 -7.93
C ARG A 4 8.93 7.60 -6.81
N ASP A 5 8.51 7.67 -5.56
CA ASP A 5 9.35 7.90 -4.38
C ASP A 5 9.19 6.81 -3.30
N GLY A 6 8.31 5.83 -3.54
CA GLY A 6 8.00 4.78 -2.56
C GLY A 6 7.08 5.23 -1.43
N GLN A 7 6.66 6.50 -1.39
CA GLN A 7 5.77 7.03 -0.36
C GLN A 7 4.30 6.75 -0.67
N LEU A 8 3.50 6.62 0.38
CA LEU A 8 2.05 6.45 0.30
C LEU A 8 1.39 7.69 -0.31
N GLN A 9 0.73 7.51 -1.45
CA GLN A 9 0.05 8.58 -2.18
C GLN A 9 -1.38 8.81 -1.67
N PRO A 10 -2.01 9.95 -1.99
CA PRO A 10 -3.41 10.19 -1.68
C PRO A 10 -4.34 9.12 -2.27
N PHE A 11 -5.35 8.73 -1.50
CA PHE A 11 -6.35 7.76 -1.93
C PHE A 11 -7.39 8.48 -2.81
N LYS A 12 -7.84 7.79 -3.85
CA LYS A 12 -8.83 8.32 -4.80
C LYS A 12 -10.20 7.72 -4.56
N GLY A 13 -11.26 8.41 -5.00
CA GLY A 13 -12.66 8.06 -4.76
C GLY A 13 -13.17 6.73 -5.34
N GLY A 14 -12.33 5.88 -5.93
CA GLY A 14 -12.75 4.59 -6.51
C GLY A 14 -13.43 3.69 -5.48
N VAL A 15 -12.89 3.61 -4.25
CA VAL A 15 -13.50 2.85 -3.14
C VAL A 15 -14.88 3.36 -2.77
N MET A 16 -15.09 4.69 -2.78
CA MET A 16 -16.38 5.30 -2.46
C MET A 16 -17.44 4.93 -3.50
N LYS A 17 -17.07 4.86 -4.79
CA LYS A 17 -17.98 4.41 -5.85
C LYS A 17 -18.42 2.96 -5.67
N ILE A 18 -17.53 2.10 -5.15
CA ILE A 18 -17.86 0.70 -4.83
C ILE A 18 -18.86 0.68 -3.68
N LEU A 19 -18.57 1.39 -2.58
CA LEU A 19 -19.40 1.42 -1.38
C LEU A 19 -20.79 2.02 -1.61
N GLN A 20 -20.89 3.03 -2.47
CA GLN A 20 -22.17 3.60 -2.90
C GLN A 20 -23.09 2.56 -3.58
N ARG A 21 -22.50 1.62 -4.33
CA ARG A 21 -23.26 0.55 -5.01
C ARG A 21 -23.46 -0.68 -4.14
N ARG A 22 -22.47 -0.99 -3.30
CA ARG A 22 -22.44 -2.16 -2.41
C ARG A 22 -21.78 -1.79 -1.07
N PRO A 23 -22.57 -1.53 -0.01
CA PRO A 23 -22.04 -1.20 1.30
C PRO A 23 -21.50 -2.46 1.98
N VAL A 24 -20.22 -2.76 1.75
CA VAL A 24 -19.52 -3.92 2.33
C VAL A 24 -18.36 -3.47 3.23
N PRO A 25 -17.99 -4.24 4.26
CA PRO A 25 -16.83 -3.91 5.09
C PRO A 25 -15.54 -3.76 4.28
N VAL A 26 -14.69 -2.82 4.68
CA VAL A 26 -13.41 -2.57 4.01
C VAL A 26 -12.25 -2.93 4.94
N VAL A 27 -11.36 -3.81 4.49
CA VAL A 27 -10.15 -4.18 5.22
C VAL A 27 -8.97 -3.35 4.69
N PRO A 28 -8.37 -2.46 5.49
CA PRO A 28 -7.16 -1.74 5.11
C PRO A 28 -5.97 -2.68 5.16
N VAL A 29 -5.14 -2.65 4.11
CA VAL A 29 -3.95 -3.49 3.99
C VAL A 29 -2.78 -2.65 3.48
N ALA A 30 -1.63 -2.76 4.13
CA ALA A 30 -0.37 -2.19 3.67
C ALA A 30 0.57 -3.27 3.13
N LEU A 31 1.17 -2.98 1.97
CA LEU A 31 2.28 -3.76 1.42
C LEU A 31 3.59 -3.08 1.78
N CYS A 32 4.49 -3.81 2.41
CA CYS A 32 5.75 -3.30 2.97
C CYS A 32 6.94 -3.92 2.24
N HIS A 33 8.06 -3.21 2.22
CA HIS A 33 9.27 -3.65 1.53
C HIS A 33 9.01 -4.03 0.06
N LEU A 34 8.21 -3.26 -0.66
CA LEU A 34 8.05 -3.42 -2.13
C LEU A 34 8.86 -2.41 -2.92
N TRP A 35 9.18 -1.25 -2.34
CA TRP A 35 10.07 -0.29 -3.00
C TRP A 35 11.47 -0.92 -3.17
N GLY A 36 12.05 -0.76 -4.35
CA GLY A 36 13.28 -1.46 -4.74
C GLY A 36 13.09 -2.87 -5.30
N SER A 37 11.89 -3.44 -5.29
CA SER A 37 11.61 -4.73 -5.96
C SER A 37 11.60 -4.59 -7.49
N PHE A 38 11.56 -5.71 -8.21
CA PHE A 38 11.59 -5.77 -9.67
C PHE A 38 10.54 -4.88 -10.36
N PHE A 39 9.33 -4.78 -9.78
CA PHE A 39 8.23 -3.97 -10.34
C PHE A 39 8.19 -2.53 -9.79
N SER A 40 9.06 -2.19 -8.85
CA SER A 40 9.14 -0.83 -8.31
C SER A 40 9.77 0.14 -9.31
N ARG A 41 9.48 1.43 -9.15
CA ARG A 41 10.02 2.52 -9.99
C ARG A 41 11.22 3.23 -9.37
N VAL A 42 11.97 2.51 -8.52
CA VAL A 42 13.11 3.07 -7.78
C VAL A 42 14.22 3.56 -8.72
N GLU A 43 14.34 2.95 -9.91
CA GLU A 43 15.37 3.29 -10.90
C GLU A 43 14.87 4.43 -11.80
N GLY A 44 14.97 5.67 -11.29
CA GLY A 44 14.64 6.87 -12.06
C GLY A 44 13.18 6.99 -12.52
N GLY A 45 12.24 6.29 -11.85
CA GLY A 45 10.83 6.28 -12.23
C GLY A 45 10.43 5.15 -13.19
N THR A 46 11.37 4.30 -13.62
CA THR A 46 11.13 3.18 -14.53
C THR A 46 11.23 1.86 -13.78
N ALA A 47 10.31 0.92 -14.07
CA ALA A 47 10.31 -0.40 -13.45
C ALA A 47 11.16 -1.40 -14.26
N MET A 48 11.56 -2.51 -13.63
CA MET A 48 12.29 -3.63 -14.27
C MET A 48 13.66 -3.30 -14.85
N VAL A 49 14.24 -2.14 -14.49
CA VAL A 49 15.54 -1.70 -15.02
C VAL A 49 16.70 -2.54 -14.47
N ARG A 50 16.68 -2.82 -13.16
CA ARG A 50 17.76 -3.55 -12.47
C ARG A 50 17.17 -4.76 -11.74
N PRO A 51 16.97 -5.90 -12.43
CA PRO A 51 16.51 -7.12 -11.78
C PRO A 51 17.45 -7.49 -10.63
N LEU A 52 16.87 -7.96 -9.52
CA LEU A 52 17.61 -8.37 -8.32
C LEU A 52 18.38 -7.25 -7.61
N ARG A 53 17.96 -5.99 -7.75
CA ARG A 53 18.49 -4.85 -6.97
C ARG A 53 18.55 -5.14 -5.46
N ARG A 54 17.60 -5.93 -4.95
CA ARG A 54 17.50 -6.33 -3.54
C ARG A 54 17.91 -7.78 -3.27
N GLY A 55 18.56 -8.44 -4.23
CA GLY A 55 18.88 -9.87 -4.18
C GLY A 55 17.73 -10.79 -4.62
N LEU A 56 18.00 -12.10 -4.61
CA LEU A 56 17.07 -13.15 -5.07
C LEU A 56 15.93 -13.48 -4.09
N PHE A 57 16.07 -13.13 -2.81
CA PHE A 57 15.15 -13.52 -1.75
C PHE A 57 14.79 -12.34 -0.84
N SER A 58 14.56 -11.17 -1.45
CA SER A 58 14.20 -9.98 -0.68
C SER A 58 12.84 -10.16 0.01
N HIS A 59 12.77 -9.92 1.31
CA HIS A 59 11.52 -10.00 2.07
C HIS A 59 10.47 -8.99 1.58
N VAL A 60 9.20 -9.42 1.59
CA VAL A 60 8.02 -8.58 1.40
C VAL A 60 7.11 -8.72 2.61
N GLY A 61 6.43 -7.65 2.99
CA GLY A 61 5.53 -7.63 4.13
C GLY A 61 4.10 -7.31 3.73
N LEU A 62 3.14 -7.84 4.48
CA LEU A 62 1.73 -7.48 4.40
C LEU A 62 1.19 -7.31 5.81
N VAL A 63 0.58 -6.15 6.08
CA VAL A 63 -0.06 -5.86 7.37
C VAL A 63 -1.50 -5.49 7.11
N ALA A 64 -2.42 -6.34 7.55
CA ALA A 64 -3.86 -6.09 7.51
C ALA A 64 -4.33 -5.51 8.85
N GLY A 65 -5.35 -4.66 8.80
CA GLY A 65 -5.98 -4.08 9.98
C GLY A 65 -7.41 -4.57 10.15
N PRO A 66 -8.09 -4.09 11.22
CA PRO A 66 -9.48 -4.41 11.42
C PRO A 66 -10.34 -3.87 10.27
N ALA A 67 -11.42 -4.59 9.96
CA ALA A 67 -12.41 -4.13 8.99
C ALA A 67 -13.11 -2.87 9.48
N LEU A 68 -13.34 -1.91 8.59
CA LEU A 68 -14.21 -0.76 8.83
C LEU A 68 -15.61 -1.04 8.31
N ALA A 69 -16.62 -0.60 9.03
CA ALA A 69 -17.97 -0.56 8.49
C ALA A 69 -18.04 0.44 7.32
N PRO A 70 -18.93 0.22 6.33
CA PRO A 70 -19.04 1.10 5.15
C PRO A 70 -19.19 2.58 5.49
N ALA A 71 -19.92 2.90 6.57
CA ALA A 71 -20.20 4.26 7.01
C ALA A 71 -18.98 4.98 7.63
N GLU A 72 -17.97 4.22 8.07
CA GLU A 72 -16.76 4.77 8.69
C GLU A 72 -15.66 5.03 7.66
N VAL A 73 -15.84 4.58 6.41
CA VAL A 73 -14.84 4.70 5.36
C VAL A 73 -14.86 6.11 4.78
N THR A 74 -13.81 6.87 5.07
CA THR A 74 -13.42 8.07 4.33
C THR A 74 -12.07 7.87 3.67
N LEU A 75 -11.74 8.65 2.63
CA LEU A 75 -10.44 8.53 1.95
C LEU A 75 -9.27 8.83 2.91
N ASP A 76 -9.42 9.83 3.77
CA ASP A 76 -8.42 10.19 4.77
C ASP A 76 -8.29 9.14 5.87
N ALA A 77 -9.40 8.65 6.42
CA ALA A 77 -9.37 7.60 7.44
C ALA A 77 -8.72 6.32 6.90
N LEU A 78 -9.05 5.93 5.67
CA LEU A 78 -8.48 4.76 5.02
C LEU A 78 -6.97 4.95 4.78
N ARG A 79 -6.55 6.12 4.28
CA ARG A 79 -5.13 6.43 4.08
C ARG A 79 -4.36 6.41 5.40
N GLN A 80 -4.91 6.98 6.48
CA GLN A 80 -4.28 6.99 7.80
C GLN A 80 -4.10 5.57 8.37
N ARG A 81 -5.10 4.70 8.22
CA ARG A 81 -5.00 3.28 8.62
C ARG A 81 -3.92 2.55 7.84
N VAL A 82 -3.89 2.71 6.51
CA VAL A 82 -2.85 2.09 5.66
C VAL A 82 -1.46 2.62 6.00
N LEU A 83 -1.34 3.92 6.30
CA LEU A 83 -0.06 4.49 6.72
C LEU A 83 0.44 3.91 8.05
N ALA A 84 -0.46 3.71 9.01
CA ALA A 84 -0.11 3.11 10.30
C ALA A 84 0.37 1.66 10.13
N GLN A 85 -0.35 0.86 9.33
CA GLN A 85 0.02 -0.52 8.99
C GLN A 85 1.36 -0.58 8.26
N TRP A 86 1.58 0.33 7.31
CA TRP A 86 2.82 0.40 6.56
C TRP A 86 4.01 0.70 7.48
N ARG A 87 3.87 1.69 8.39
CA ARG A 87 4.90 1.99 9.41
C ARG A 87 5.18 0.80 10.33
N GLN A 88 4.15 0.07 10.74
CA GLN A 88 4.30 -1.16 11.52
C GLN A 88 5.09 -2.22 10.75
N GLY A 89 4.76 -2.44 9.48
CA GLY A 89 5.43 -3.44 8.65
C GLY A 89 6.88 -3.10 8.32
N GLU A 90 7.18 -1.81 8.08
CA GLU A 90 8.56 -1.33 7.85
C GLU A 90 9.43 -1.45 9.11
N ALA A 91 8.85 -1.36 10.31
CA ALA A 91 9.57 -1.57 11.57
C ALA A 91 9.75 -3.04 11.96
N GLY A 92 8.93 -3.95 11.40
CA GLY A 92 8.79 -5.33 11.85
C GLY A 92 9.74 -6.35 11.21
N VAL A 93 10.57 -5.94 10.25
CA VAL A 93 11.50 -6.85 9.55
C VAL A 93 12.93 -6.48 9.92
N ARG A 94 13.55 -7.32 10.76
CA ARG A 94 15.00 -7.45 10.87
C ARG A 94 15.44 -8.64 10.04
#